data_AF-A0A7C6U0Q3-F1
#
_entry.id   AF-A0A7C6U0Q3-F1
#
_cell.length_a   1.000
_cell.length_b   1.000
_cell.length_c   1.000
_cell.angle_alpha   90.00
_cell.angle_beta   90.00
_cell.angle_gamma   90.00
#
_symmetry.space_group_name_H-M   'P 1'
#
loop_
_entity.id
_entity.type
_entity.pdbx_description
1 polymer ?
#
loop_
_entity_poly.entity_id
_entity_poly.type
_entity_poly.pdbx_seq_one_letter_code
_entity_poly.pdbx_strand_id
1 'polypeptide(L)'
;MAFRLIIGRAGSGKTHLCMQEIREELKISPKGPSLIYITPEQATFEAEYDLLSSGIKGSIRGQVLSFRRLAFKVMQEAGGDRRIYIDDVGMAMVARKILERCRASLKTARISSRQEGIVERVVEAYNELKTSRVSLEQLQAVAGSKILSPHLKQKIADLSLIMEQIRSELAADYLDAEECLDLLAAGVSRSAFLKDSRIWLDGFHSFTNQELAVIKELLKYTAEVTVTLCVDRDYNPDEPLNELNPFYPPARSLI
;
A
#
# COMPACT_ATOMS: atom_id res chain seq x y z
N MET A 1 15.54 -11.80 -15.10
CA MET A 1 15.37 -10.71 -14.11
C MET A 1 15.87 -9.43 -14.75
N ALA A 2 14.94 -8.57 -15.15
CA ALA A 2 15.23 -7.25 -15.70
C ALA A 2 14.40 -6.20 -14.95
N PHE A 3 15.03 -5.11 -14.55
CA PHE A 3 14.35 -3.93 -14.04
C PHE A 3 14.41 -2.84 -15.10
N ARG A 4 13.27 -2.23 -15.41
CA ARG A 4 13.18 -1.12 -16.36
C ARG A 4 12.50 0.05 -15.70
N LEU A 5 13.11 1.22 -15.84
CA LEU A 5 12.55 2.46 -15.36
C LEU A 5 12.16 3.34 -16.55
N ILE A 6 10.92 3.82 -16.57
CA ILE A 6 10.39 4.72 -17.60
C ILE A 6 10.04 6.06 -16.94
N ILE A 7 10.86 7.06 -17.19
CA ILE A 7 10.65 8.40 -16.64
C ILE A 7 10.16 9.38 -17.69
N GLY A 8 9.44 10.41 -17.24
CA GLY A 8 9.02 11.52 -18.09
C GLY A 8 7.89 12.33 -17.48
N ARG A 9 7.69 13.55 -17.98
CA ARG A 9 6.65 14.47 -17.49
C ARG A 9 5.23 13.93 -17.75
N ALA A 10 4.24 14.53 -17.10
CA ALA A 10 2.84 14.27 -17.44
C ALA A 10 2.61 14.52 -18.94
N GLY A 11 1.85 13.64 -19.59
CA GLY A 11 1.61 13.72 -21.04
C GLY A 11 2.74 13.18 -21.94
N SER A 12 3.84 12.66 -21.39
CA SER A 12 4.94 12.10 -22.21
C SER A 12 4.65 10.72 -22.82
N GLY A 13 3.46 10.16 -22.62
CA GLY A 13 3.05 8.88 -23.20
C GLY A 13 3.47 7.61 -22.44
N LYS A 14 3.94 7.71 -21.18
CA LYS A 14 4.36 6.55 -20.36
C LYS A 14 3.30 5.45 -20.28
N THR A 15 2.08 5.83 -19.87
CA THR A 15 0.93 4.94 -19.77
C THR A 15 0.58 4.30 -21.12
N HIS A 16 0.59 5.10 -22.19
CA HIS A 16 0.32 4.59 -23.54
C HIS A 16 1.35 3.54 -23.96
N LEU A 17 2.63 3.78 -23.70
CA LEU A 17 3.72 2.85 -23.97
C LEU A 17 3.52 1.53 -23.23
N CYS A 18 3.31 1.56 -21.91
CA CYS A 18 3.10 0.33 -21.13
C CYS A 18 1.88 -0.46 -21.61
N MET A 19 0.76 0.22 -21.87
CA MET A 19 -0.44 -0.43 -22.39
C MET A 19 -0.21 -1.02 -23.79
N GLN A 20 0.51 -0.31 -24.65
CA GLN A 20 0.84 -0.81 -25.99
C GLN A 20 1.70 -2.07 -25.92
N GLU A 21 2.75 -2.09 -25.10
CA GLU A 21 3.62 -3.26 -24.90
C GLU A 21 2.80 -4.49 -24.44
N ILE A 22 1.90 -4.31 -23.47
CA ILE A 22 1.01 -5.39 -23.03
C ILE A 22 0.10 -5.87 -24.17
N ARG A 23 -0.48 -4.96 -24.95
CA ARG A 23 -1.36 -5.33 -26.06
C ARG A 23 -0.63 -6.09 -27.16
N GLU A 24 0.60 -5.69 -27.48
CA GLU A 24 1.44 -6.37 -28.46
C GLU A 24 1.76 -7.80 -28.02
N GLU A 25 2.14 -7.98 -26.76
CA GLU A 25 2.38 -9.29 -26.17
C GLU A 25 1.14 -10.20 -26.17
N LEU A 26 -0.03 -9.63 -25.90
CA LEU A 26 -1.30 -10.38 -25.94
C LEU A 26 -1.66 -10.82 -27.37
N LYS A 27 -1.30 -10.04 -28.40
CA LYS A 27 -1.49 -10.41 -29.81
C LYS A 27 -0.51 -11.49 -30.26
N ILE A 28 0.75 -11.39 -29.84
CA ILE A 28 1.81 -12.35 -30.20
C ILE A 28 1.53 -13.72 -29.57
N SER A 29 1.24 -13.73 -28.26
CA SER A 29 0.99 -14.97 -27.52
C SER A 29 -0.18 -14.83 -26.56
N PRO A 30 -1.41 -15.21 -26.96
CA PRO A 30 -2.57 -15.16 -26.07
C PRO A 30 -2.43 -16.06 -24.83
N LYS A 31 -1.55 -17.08 -24.92
CA LYS A 31 -1.20 -18.01 -23.84
C LYS A 31 0.27 -17.79 -23.46
N GLY A 32 0.58 -17.71 -22.18
CA GLY A 32 1.94 -17.50 -21.70
C GLY A 32 1.97 -17.04 -20.25
N PRO A 33 3.16 -16.70 -19.71
CA PRO A 33 3.27 -16.12 -18.38
C PRO A 33 2.43 -14.85 -18.25
N SER A 34 1.96 -14.56 -17.04
CA SER A 34 1.04 -13.47 -16.76
C SER A 34 1.65 -12.10 -17.11
N LEU A 35 0.80 -11.21 -17.63
CA LEU A 35 1.14 -9.81 -17.88
C LEU A 35 0.33 -8.98 -16.90
N ILE A 36 1.01 -8.30 -15.99
CA ILE A 36 0.35 -7.66 -14.84
C ILE A 36 0.61 -6.16 -14.90
N TYR A 37 -0.47 -5.39 -15.00
CA TYR A 37 -0.41 -3.94 -14.93
C TYR A 37 -0.94 -3.49 -13.57
N ILE A 38 -0.03 -3.01 -12.72
CA ILE A 38 -0.31 -2.53 -11.39
C ILE A 38 -0.53 -1.03 -11.43
N THR A 39 -1.67 -0.58 -10.90
CA THR A 39 -2.07 0.84 -10.86
C THR A 39 -2.72 1.16 -9.50
N PRO A 40 -2.79 2.43 -9.07
CA PRO A 40 -3.57 2.81 -7.90
C PRO A 40 -5.00 2.28 -7.98
N GLU A 41 -5.57 1.92 -6.82
CA GLU A 41 -6.88 1.29 -6.73
C GLU A 41 -7.98 2.09 -7.43
N GLN A 42 -7.90 3.42 -7.32
CA GLN A 42 -8.84 4.37 -7.90
C GLN A 42 -8.86 4.35 -9.44
N ALA A 43 -7.77 3.90 -10.08
CA ALA A 43 -7.59 3.92 -11.53
C ALA A 43 -7.71 2.54 -12.20
N THR A 44 -7.94 1.48 -11.42
CA THR A 44 -7.95 0.09 -11.95
C THR A 44 -8.99 -0.14 -13.04
N PHE A 45 -10.21 0.40 -12.88
CA PHE A 45 -11.29 0.22 -13.87
C PHE A 45 -10.99 0.94 -15.19
N GLU A 46 -10.50 2.18 -15.11
CA GLU A 46 -10.14 2.96 -16.30
C GLU A 46 -8.99 2.31 -17.06
N ALA A 47 -7.94 1.88 -16.34
CA ALA A 47 -6.81 1.15 -16.93
C ALA A 47 -7.23 -0.18 -17.59
N GLU A 48 -8.17 -0.92 -17.00
CA GLU A 48 -8.71 -2.15 -17.59
C GLU A 48 -9.50 -1.86 -18.86
N TYR A 49 -10.36 -0.84 -18.82
CA TYR A 49 -11.12 -0.39 -19.99
C TYR A 49 -10.19 0.03 -21.14
N ASP A 50 -9.17 0.82 -20.84
CA ASP A 50 -8.18 1.28 -21.82
C ASP A 50 -7.39 0.12 -22.42
N LEU A 51 -6.98 -0.85 -21.60
CA LEU A 51 -6.26 -2.02 -22.10
C LEU A 51 -7.07 -2.76 -23.17
N LEU A 52 -8.38 -2.91 -22.96
CA LEU A 52 -9.29 -3.67 -23.83
C LEU A 52 -9.85 -2.85 -25.00
N SER A 53 -10.05 -1.54 -24.85
CA SER A 53 -10.69 -0.69 -25.86
C SER A 53 -9.97 -0.65 -27.21
N SER A 54 -8.66 -0.92 -27.24
CA SER A 54 -7.80 -0.80 -28.42
C SER A 54 -7.51 -2.14 -29.11
N GLY A 55 -8.56 -2.85 -29.50
CA GLY A 55 -8.46 -4.04 -30.37
C GLY A 55 -8.28 -5.38 -29.65
N ILE A 56 -8.44 -5.42 -28.31
CA ILE A 56 -8.47 -6.67 -27.52
C ILE A 56 -9.87 -6.85 -26.94
N LYS A 57 -10.64 -7.82 -27.46
CA LYS A 57 -12.03 -8.04 -27.03
C LYS A 57 -12.18 -8.61 -25.60
N GLY A 58 -11.08 -8.98 -24.96
CA GLY A 58 -11.02 -9.55 -23.63
C GLY A 58 -9.65 -10.17 -23.38
N SER A 59 -9.22 -10.29 -22.12
CA SER A 59 -7.94 -10.87 -21.75
C SER A 59 -8.05 -11.72 -20.50
N ILE A 60 -7.43 -12.91 -20.53
CA ILE A 60 -7.22 -13.76 -19.33
C ILE A 60 -5.76 -13.60 -18.86
N ARG A 61 -4.82 -13.51 -19.81
CA ARG A 61 -3.37 -13.42 -19.57
C ARG A 61 -2.96 -12.05 -19.03
N GLY A 62 -3.52 -10.98 -19.59
CA GLY A 62 -3.26 -9.60 -19.21
C GLY A 62 -4.26 -9.12 -18.19
N GLN A 63 -3.77 -8.70 -17.02
CA GLN A 63 -4.61 -8.34 -15.88
C GLN A 63 -4.18 -6.98 -15.31
N VAL A 64 -5.18 -6.12 -15.10
CA VAL A 64 -5.01 -4.85 -14.38
C VAL A 64 -5.37 -5.09 -12.92
N LEU A 65 -4.42 -4.81 -12.01
CA LEU A 65 -4.57 -5.07 -10.58
C LEU A 65 -4.12 -3.85 -9.76
N SER A 66 -4.71 -3.66 -8.58
CA SER A 66 -4.08 -2.86 -7.53
C SER A 66 -3.16 -3.75 -6.70
N PHE A 67 -2.28 -3.17 -5.88
CA PHE A 67 -1.52 -3.97 -4.90
C PHE A 67 -2.43 -4.81 -4.00
N ARG A 68 -3.57 -4.25 -3.58
CA ARG A 68 -4.57 -4.97 -2.78
C ARG A 68 -5.11 -6.19 -3.51
N ARG A 69 -5.55 -6.04 -4.77
CA ARG A 69 -6.05 -7.18 -5.57
C ARG A 69 -4.96 -8.21 -5.84
N LEU A 70 -3.72 -7.76 -6.06
CA LEU A 70 -2.58 -8.65 -6.23
C LEU A 70 -2.31 -9.45 -4.95
N ALA A 71 -2.36 -8.81 -3.78
CA ALA A 71 -2.21 -9.47 -2.48
C ALA A 71 -3.23 -10.59 -2.31
N PHE A 72 -4.52 -10.31 -2.53
CA PHE A 72 -5.56 -11.34 -2.46
C PHE A 72 -5.31 -12.52 -3.39
N LYS A 73 -4.91 -12.24 -4.63
CA LYS A 73 -4.65 -13.29 -5.60
C LYS A 73 -3.49 -14.19 -5.21
N VAL A 74 -2.38 -13.59 -4.75
CA VAL A 74 -1.22 -14.34 -4.27
C VAL A 74 -1.56 -15.14 -3.02
N MET A 75 -2.35 -14.58 -2.09
CA MET A 75 -2.81 -15.29 -0.90
C MET A 75 -3.68 -16.50 -1.24
N GLN A 76 -4.55 -16.41 -2.25
CA GLN A 76 -5.36 -17.55 -2.68
C GLN A 76 -4.50 -18.73 -3.20
N GLU A 77 -3.34 -18.45 -3.81
CA GLU A 77 -2.43 -19.47 -4.33
C GLU A 77 -1.44 -20.02 -3.30
N ALA A 78 -0.83 -19.15 -2.50
CA ALA A 78 0.32 -19.48 -1.65
C ALA A 78 -0.06 -20.10 -0.29
N GLY A 79 -1.33 -20.43 -0.08
CA GLY A 79 -1.87 -20.86 1.21
C GLY A 79 -2.12 -19.64 2.10
N GLY A 80 -3.27 -19.01 1.85
CA GLY A 80 -3.62 -17.70 2.39
C GLY A 80 -3.97 -17.68 3.87
N ASP A 81 -3.95 -16.46 4.38
CA ASP A 81 -4.49 -16.12 5.68
C ASP A 81 -6.03 -16.16 5.63
N ARG A 82 -6.67 -16.71 6.67
CA ARG A 82 -8.14 -16.85 6.74
C ARG A 82 -8.83 -15.57 7.22
N ARG A 83 -8.05 -14.60 7.67
CA ARG A 83 -8.53 -13.32 8.17
C ARG A 83 -9.20 -12.51 7.05
N ILE A 84 -10.23 -11.76 7.43
CA ILE A 84 -11.07 -10.95 6.56
C ILE A 84 -10.45 -9.57 6.43
N TYR A 85 -10.40 -9.02 5.23
CA TYR A 85 -9.93 -7.66 5.05
C TYR A 85 -10.89 -6.64 5.67
N ILE A 86 -10.35 -5.71 6.44
CA ILE A 86 -11.06 -4.58 7.03
C ILE A 86 -10.67 -3.30 6.29
N ASP A 87 -11.67 -2.56 5.82
CA ASP A 87 -11.49 -1.24 5.23
C ASP A 87 -11.57 -0.13 6.31
N ASP A 88 -11.35 1.12 5.92
CA ASP A 88 -11.37 2.25 6.86
C ASP A 88 -12.71 2.41 7.58
N VAL A 89 -13.82 2.02 6.93
CA VAL A 89 -15.16 2.06 7.54
C VAL A 89 -15.27 0.99 8.62
N GLY A 90 -14.86 -0.24 8.33
CA GLY A 90 -14.79 -1.31 9.31
C GLY A 90 -13.86 -0.96 10.47
N MET A 91 -12.70 -0.37 10.17
CA MET A 91 -11.75 0.11 11.18
C MET A 91 -12.37 1.19 12.06
N ALA A 92 -13.12 2.13 11.50
CA ALA A 92 -13.85 3.15 12.26
C ALA A 92 -14.91 2.52 13.18
N MET A 93 -15.62 1.48 12.73
CA MET A 93 -16.57 0.73 13.57
C MET A 93 -15.88 0.02 14.74
N VAL A 94 -14.72 -0.61 14.50
CA VAL A 94 -13.90 -1.23 15.54
C VAL A 94 -13.39 -0.17 16.52
N ALA A 95 -12.83 0.93 16.03
CA ALA A 95 -12.36 2.03 16.85
C ALA A 95 -13.47 2.60 17.74
N ARG A 96 -14.69 2.80 17.20
CA ARG A 96 -15.86 3.24 17.97
C ARG A 96 -16.22 2.24 19.08
N LYS A 97 -16.25 0.95 18.78
CA LYS A 97 -16.51 -0.12 19.76
C LYS A 97 -15.48 -0.11 20.89
N ILE A 98 -14.20 0.02 20.55
CA ILE A 98 -13.10 0.05 21.53
C ILE A 98 -13.13 1.33 22.36
N LEU A 99 -13.40 2.49 21.76
CA LEU A 99 -13.52 3.76 22.49
C LEU A 99 -14.62 3.71 23.56
N GLU A 100 -15.78 3.11 23.27
CA GLU A 100 -16.84 2.92 24.26
C GLU A 100 -16.44 1.92 25.35
N ARG A 101 -15.77 0.82 24.99
CA ARG A 101 -15.29 -0.20 25.95
C ARG A 101 -14.24 0.37 26.92
N CYS A 102 -13.27 1.11 26.41
CA CYS A 102 -12.15 1.65 27.19
C CYS A 102 -12.50 2.93 27.93
N ARG A 103 -13.68 3.51 27.71
CA ARG A 103 -14.05 4.86 28.14
C ARG A 103 -13.81 5.17 29.61
N ALA A 104 -14.07 4.20 30.50
CA ALA A 104 -13.86 4.37 31.94
C ALA A 104 -12.37 4.43 32.32
N SER A 105 -11.51 3.82 31.50
CA SER A 105 -10.05 3.74 31.70
C SER A 105 -9.30 4.91 31.06
N LEU A 106 -9.93 5.65 30.14
CA LEU A 106 -9.32 6.82 29.49
C LEU A 106 -9.20 7.98 30.48
N LYS A 107 -8.07 8.69 30.43
CA LYS A 107 -7.78 9.85 31.30
C LYS A 107 -8.21 11.14 30.64
N THR A 108 -7.58 11.47 29.51
CA THR A 108 -7.78 12.73 28.77
C THR A 108 -8.85 12.55 27.70
N ALA A 109 -8.86 11.41 27.03
CA ALA A 109 -9.78 11.12 25.93
C ALA A 109 -11.22 10.79 26.38
N ARG A 110 -11.48 10.70 27.69
CA ARG A 110 -12.81 10.33 28.25
C ARG A 110 -13.92 11.33 27.91
N ILE A 111 -13.59 12.62 27.84
CA ILE A 111 -14.54 13.69 27.51
C ILE A 111 -14.74 13.76 26.00
N SER A 112 -13.66 13.61 25.24
CA SER A 112 -13.67 13.65 23.77
C SER A 112 -14.18 12.37 23.13
N SER A 113 -14.30 11.25 23.87
CA SER A 113 -14.80 9.97 23.33
C SER A 113 -16.21 10.05 22.74
N ARG A 114 -16.99 11.06 23.16
CA ARG A 114 -18.34 11.35 22.65
C ARG A 114 -18.38 12.43 21.57
N GLN A 115 -17.27 13.10 21.31
CA GLN A 115 -17.23 14.13 20.28
C GLN A 115 -17.25 13.49 18.90
N GLU A 116 -17.94 14.14 17.98
CA GLU A 116 -17.81 13.83 16.56
C GLU A 116 -16.34 14.01 16.13
N GLY A 117 -15.84 13.13 15.27
CA GLY A 117 -14.47 13.20 14.79
C GLY A 117 -13.41 12.46 15.59
N ILE A 118 -13.67 12.01 16.83
CA ILE A 118 -12.64 11.25 17.57
C ILE A 118 -12.35 9.90 16.93
N VAL A 119 -13.36 9.27 16.31
CA VAL A 119 -13.18 7.99 15.63
C VAL A 119 -12.25 8.17 14.44
N GLU A 120 -12.51 9.14 13.56
CA GLU A 120 -11.61 9.46 12.45
C GLU A 120 -10.17 9.75 12.93
N ARG A 121 -10.00 10.55 13.99
CA ARG A 121 -8.68 10.84 14.57
C ARG A 121 -7.94 9.60 15.09
N VAL A 122 -8.67 8.62 15.64
CA VAL A 122 -8.10 7.36 16.09
C VAL A 122 -7.69 6.50 14.91
N VAL A 123 -8.50 6.42 13.86
CA VAL A 123 -8.17 5.67 12.64
C VAL A 123 -6.96 6.30 11.95
N GLU A 124 -6.93 7.63 11.79
CA GLU A 124 -5.78 8.37 11.26
C GLU A 124 -4.50 8.07 12.06
N ALA A 125 -4.56 8.15 13.39
CA ALA A 125 -3.41 7.87 14.25
C ALA A 125 -2.98 6.39 14.19
N TYR A 126 -3.92 5.45 14.08
CA TYR A 126 -3.63 4.02 13.94
C TYR A 126 -2.85 3.77 12.63
N ASN A 127 -3.36 4.31 11.52
CA ASN A 127 -2.75 4.18 10.20
C ASN A 127 -1.36 4.85 10.19
N GLU A 128 -1.22 6.06 10.72
CA GLU A 128 0.06 6.79 10.76
C GLU A 128 1.13 6.03 11.55
N LEU A 129 0.77 5.45 12.72
CA LEU A 129 1.69 4.62 13.50
C LEU A 129 2.09 3.35 12.73
N LYS A 130 1.16 2.69 12.04
CA LYS A 130 1.43 1.51 11.21
C LYS A 130 2.33 1.84 10.03
N THR A 131 1.99 2.85 9.23
CA THR A 131 2.80 3.27 8.07
C THR A 131 4.21 3.69 8.50
N SER A 132 4.33 4.34 9.67
CA SER A 132 5.62 4.74 10.25
C SER A 132 6.38 3.61 10.96
N ARG A 133 5.80 2.40 11.03
CA ARG A 133 6.34 1.22 11.74
C ARG A 133 6.68 1.49 13.20
N VAL A 134 5.90 2.33 13.87
CA VAL A 134 6.07 2.65 15.29
C VAL A 134 5.36 1.58 16.11
N SER A 135 6.12 0.89 16.96
CA SER A 135 5.58 -0.15 17.84
C SER A 135 4.90 0.47 19.08
N LEU A 136 4.01 -0.30 19.71
CA LEU A 136 3.36 0.13 20.96
C LEU A 136 4.40 0.35 22.07
N GLU A 137 5.44 -0.47 22.11
CA GLU A 137 6.54 -0.36 23.07
C GLU A 137 7.33 0.93 22.87
N GLN A 138 7.60 1.31 21.61
CA GLN A 138 8.24 2.58 21.29
C GLN A 138 7.38 3.78 21.72
N LEU A 139 6.07 3.72 21.44
CA LEU A 139 5.13 4.76 21.83
C LEU A 139 5.05 4.92 23.37
N GLN A 140 5.01 3.80 24.10
CA GLN A 140 5.00 3.78 25.56
C GLN A 140 6.34 4.28 26.14
N ALA A 141 7.48 3.93 25.54
CA ALA A 141 8.79 4.40 25.97
C ALA A 141 8.89 5.94 25.90
N VAL A 142 8.31 6.54 24.86
CA VAL A 142 8.23 8.00 24.71
C VAL A 142 7.41 8.64 25.83
N ALA A 143 6.31 8.01 26.27
CA ALA A 143 5.52 8.50 27.41
C ALA A 143 6.31 8.52 28.74
N GLY A 144 7.31 7.65 28.89
CA GLY A 144 8.22 7.61 30.04
C GLY A 144 9.26 8.75 30.08
N SER A 145 9.44 9.47 28.97
CA SER A 145 10.44 10.54 28.86
C SER A 145 10.16 11.71 29.81
N LYS A 146 11.19 12.24 30.48
CA LYS A 146 11.07 13.42 31.36
C LYS A 146 10.80 14.74 30.60
N ILE A 147 11.00 14.74 29.28
CA ILE A 147 10.92 15.93 28.43
C ILE A 147 9.45 16.29 28.09
N LEU A 148 8.55 15.31 28.10
CA LEU A 148 7.15 15.54 27.71
C LEU A 148 6.32 16.16 28.83
N SER A 149 5.40 17.05 28.44
CA SER A 149 4.42 17.62 29.35
C SER A 149 3.51 16.53 29.95
N PRO A 150 3.04 16.69 31.20
CA PRO A 150 2.16 15.71 31.84
C PRO A 150 0.90 15.39 31.01
N HIS A 151 0.34 16.40 30.34
CA HIS A 151 -0.84 16.24 29.48
C HIS A 151 -0.56 15.39 28.24
N LEU A 152 0.59 15.60 27.58
CA LEU A 152 0.96 14.79 26.42
C LEU A 152 1.22 13.33 26.81
N LYS A 153 1.83 13.09 27.98
CA LYS A 153 2.01 11.72 28.52
C LYS A 153 0.68 11.00 28.72
N GLN A 154 -0.33 11.70 29.23
CA GLN A 154 -1.67 11.12 29.41
C GLN A 154 -2.33 10.80 28.07
N LYS A 155 -2.20 11.68 27.06
CA LYS A 155 -2.69 11.41 25.70
C LYS A 155 -2.03 10.19 25.07
N ILE A 156 -0.71 10.06 25.21
CA ILE A 156 0.02 8.89 24.70
C ILE A 156 -0.43 7.62 25.41
N ALA A 157 -0.63 7.66 26.74
CA ALA A 157 -1.13 6.51 27.48
C ALA A 157 -2.54 6.07 27.02
N ASP A 158 -3.45 7.03 26.84
CA ASP A 158 -4.80 6.75 26.29
C ASP A 158 -4.71 6.17 24.88
N LEU A 159 -3.87 6.74 24.03
CA LEU A 159 -3.65 6.26 22.66
C LEU A 159 -3.09 4.83 22.67
N SER A 160 -2.05 4.55 23.44
CA SER A 160 -1.46 3.21 23.55
C SER A 160 -2.48 2.17 23.98
N LEU A 161 -3.34 2.49 24.96
CA LEU A 161 -4.42 1.59 25.38
C LEU A 161 -5.41 1.31 24.25
N ILE A 162 -5.85 2.35 23.53
CA ILE A 162 -6.78 2.20 22.40
C ILE A 162 -6.15 1.34 21.31
N MET A 163 -4.89 1.62 20.94
CA MET A 163 -4.17 0.91 19.88
C MET A 163 -3.93 -0.57 20.23
N GLU A 164 -3.59 -0.86 21.48
CA GLU A 164 -3.46 -2.23 21.99
C GLU A 164 -4.79 -2.99 21.86
N GLN A 165 -5.90 -2.37 22.24
CA GLN A 165 -7.22 -2.99 22.20
C GLN A 165 -7.72 -3.17 20.76
N ILE A 166 -7.48 -2.22 19.86
CA ILE A 166 -7.76 -2.38 18.43
C ILE A 166 -6.96 -3.55 17.86
N ARG A 167 -5.64 -3.59 18.10
CA ARG A 167 -4.78 -4.68 17.61
C ARG A 167 -5.25 -6.03 18.14
N SER A 168 -5.62 -6.12 19.42
CA SER A 168 -6.14 -7.36 20.00
C SER A 168 -7.48 -7.78 19.40
N GLU A 169 -8.36 -6.84 19.09
CA GLU A 169 -9.68 -7.12 18.49
C GLU A 169 -9.54 -7.61 17.03
N LEU A 170 -8.51 -7.14 16.31
CA LEU A 170 -8.29 -7.50 14.90
C LEU A 170 -7.43 -8.76 14.71
N ALA A 171 -6.54 -9.08 15.65
CA ALA A 171 -5.46 -10.05 15.44
C ALA A 171 -5.89 -11.44 14.95
N ALA A 172 -7.05 -11.93 15.39
CA ALA A 172 -7.51 -13.27 15.05
C ALA A 172 -8.26 -13.35 13.72
N ASP A 173 -9.03 -12.30 13.40
CA ASP A 173 -10.09 -12.37 12.39
C ASP A 173 -9.89 -11.41 11.23
N TYR A 174 -9.04 -10.38 11.37
CA TYR A 174 -8.94 -9.29 10.40
C TYR A 174 -7.52 -9.00 9.91
N LEU A 175 -7.47 -8.47 8.69
CA LEU A 175 -6.29 -7.96 7.99
C LEU A 175 -6.56 -6.56 7.48
N ASP A 176 -5.61 -5.65 7.62
CA ASP A 176 -5.68 -4.35 6.96
C ASP A 176 -4.74 -4.26 5.74
N ALA A 177 -4.68 -3.08 5.14
CA ALA A 177 -3.96 -2.84 3.91
C ALA A 177 -2.45 -3.10 4.05
N GLU A 178 -1.83 -2.65 5.13
CA GLU A 178 -0.41 -2.87 5.41
C GLU A 178 -0.10 -4.34 5.60
N GLU A 179 -0.89 -5.07 6.40
CA GLU A 179 -0.69 -6.51 6.59
C GLU A 179 -0.90 -7.30 5.29
N CYS A 180 -1.81 -6.86 4.42
CA CYS A 180 -1.97 -7.44 3.08
C CYS A 180 -0.71 -7.27 2.21
N LEU A 181 -0.04 -6.12 2.27
CA LEU A 181 1.21 -5.90 1.53
C LEU A 181 2.35 -6.77 2.08
N ASP A 182 2.45 -6.91 3.40
CA ASP A 182 3.45 -7.77 4.04
C ASP A 182 3.25 -9.24 3.65
N LEU A 183 2.00 -9.71 3.65
CA LEU A 183 1.63 -11.06 3.20
C LEU A 183 1.89 -11.25 1.70
N LEU A 184 1.62 -10.24 0.88
CA LEU A 184 1.95 -10.26 -0.54
C LEU A 184 3.45 -10.45 -0.73
N ALA A 185 4.29 -9.62 -0.10
CA ALA A 185 5.74 -9.71 -0.19
C ALA A 185 6.24 -11.11 0.21
N ALA A 186 5.73 -11.67 1.31
CA ALA A 186 6.08 -13.03 1.76
C ALA A 186 5.54 -14.14 0.85
N GLY A 187 4.47 -13.87 0.09
CA GLY A 187 3.82 -14.81 -0.81
C GLY A 187 4.40 -14.84 -2.22
N VAL A 188 5.10 -13.78 -2.66
CA VAL A 188 5.59 -13.62 -4.04
C VAL A 188 6.36 -14.85 -4.52
N SER A 189 7.30 -15.36 -3.72
CA SER A 189 8.17 -16.49 -4.07
C SER A 189 7.44 -17.82 -4.29
N ARG A 190 6.21 -17.94 -3.78
CA ARG A 190 5.39 -19.16 -3.81
C ARG A 190 4.26 -19.09 -4.84
N SER A 191 3.99 -17.92 -5.42
CA SER A 191 2.90 -17.75 -6.39
C SER A 191 3.31 -18.22 -7.78
N ALA A 192 2.56 -19.18 -8.31
CA ALA A 192 2.73 -19.64 -9.69
C ALA A 192 2.27 -18.56 -10.70
N PHE A 193 1.30 -17.73 -10.34
CA PHE A 193 0.87 -16.59 -11.16
C PHE A 193 1.95 -15.54 -11.38
N LEU A 194 2.80 -15.31 -10.38
CA LEU A 194 3.90 -14.35 -10.47
C LEU A 194 5.15 -14.91 -11.14
N LYS A 195 5.32 -16.23 -11.12
CA LYS A 195 6.49 -16.87 -11.73
C LYS A 195 6.57 -16.55 -13.22
N ASP A 196 7.74 -16.06 -13.65
CA ASP A 196 8.04 -15.66 -15.03
C ASP A 196 7.10 -14.56 -15.59
N SER A 197 6.30 -13.91 -14.74
CA SER A 197 5.41 -12.83 -15.15
C SER A 197 6.19 -11.57 -15.53
N ARG A 198 5.56 -10.71 -16.34
CA ARG A 198 6.04 -9.36 -16.65
C ARG A 198 5.10 -8.37 -15.99
N ILE A 199 5.68 -7.40 -15.29
CA ILE A 199 4.94 -6.48 -14.44
C ILE A 199 5.23 -5.04 -14.88
N TRP A 200 4.18 -4.23 -14.97
CA TRP A 200 4.25 -2.79 -15.15
C TRP A 200 3.61 -2.11 -13.95
N LEU A 201 4.27 -1.11 -13.36
CA LEU A 201 3.74 -0.27 -12.30
C LEU A 201 3.62 1.17 -12.83
N ASP A 202 2.41 1.70 -12.88
CA ASP A 202 2.13 3.04 -13.43
C ASP A 202 1.01 3.74 -12.65
N GLY A 203 1.00 5.07 -12.71
CA GLY A 203 0.06 5.93 -12.00
C GLY A 203 0.44 6.28 -10.55
N PHE A 204 1.56 5.76 -10.03
CA PHE A 204 2.01 6.05 -8.66
C PHE A 204 2.82 7.34 -8.58
N HIS A 205 2.47 8.22 -7.63
CA HIS A 205 3.27 9.41 -7.30
C HIS A 205 4.43 9.11 -6.37
N SER A 206 4.26 8.13 -5.48
CA SER A 206 5.28 7.68 -4.55
C SER A 206 4.92 6.28 -4.08
N PHE A 207 5.89 5.56 -3.55
CA PHE A 207 5.67 4.27 -2.90
C PHE A 207 5.93 4.36 -1.40
N THR A 208 5.09 3.69 -0.62
CA THR A 208 5.30 3.43 0.81
C THR A 208 6.42 2.39 1.00
N ASN A 209 6.94 2.29 2.22
CA ASN A 209 7.96 1.29 2.55
C ASN A 209 7.48 -0.15 2.34
N GLN A 210 6.19 -0.42 2.55
CA GLN A 210 5.57 -1.72 2.31
C GLN A 210 5.45 -2.02 0.81
N GLU A 211 5.00 -1.05 0.00
CA GLU A 211 4.94 -1.23 -1.46
C GLU A 211 6.34 -1.44 -2.06
N LEU A 212 7.35 -0.70 -1.59
CA LEU A 212 8.74 -0.92 -1.99
C LEU A 212 9.24 -2.31 -1.61
N ALA A 213 8.84 -2.84 -0.44
CA ALA A 213 9.17 -4.20 -0.04
C ALA A 213 8.54 -5.24 -0.99
N VAL A 214 7.28 -5.03 -1.40
CA VAL A 214 6.63 -5.86 -2.42
C VAL A 214 7.39 -5.79 -3.75
N ILE A 215 7.68 -4.58 -4.25
CA ILE A 215 8.41 -4.38 -5.51
C ILE A 215 9.76 -5.10 -5.46
N LYS A 216 10.48 -5.02 -4.34
CA LYS A 216 11.75 -5.71 -4.13
C LYS A 216 11.62 -7.24 -4.24
N GLU A 217 10.53 -7.82 -3.74
CA GLU A 217 10.27 -9.25 -3.91
C GLU A 217 9.86 -9.58 -5.35
N LEU A 218 9.02 -8.76 -5.98
CA LEU A 218 8.64 -8.95 -7.40
C LEU A 218 9.88 -8.98 -8.31
N LEU A 219 10.86 -8.10 -8.08
CA LEU A 219 12.12 -8.07 -8.84
C LEU A 219 12.90 -9.39 -8.81
N LYS A 220 12.77 -10.17 -7.73
CA LYS A 220 13.50 -11.44 -7.55
C LYS A 220 12.82 -12.64 -8.19
N TYR A 221 11.50 -12.62 -8.37
CA TYR A 221 10.72 -13.81 -8.73
C TYR A 221 9.94 -13.68 -10.04
N THR A 222 10.04 -12.54 -10.71
CA THR A 222 9.37 -12.25 -11.98
C THR A 222 10.40 -12.10 -13.11
N ALA A 223 9.95 -12.18 -14.36
CA ALA A 223 10.85 -12.07 -15.51
C ALA A 223 11.36 -10.62 -15.67
N GLU A 224 10.44 -9.66 -15.57
CA GLU A 224 10.67 -8.24 -15.79
C GLU A 224 9.71 -7.40 -14.92
N VAL A 225 10.25 -6.35 -14.30
CA VAL A 225 9.45 -5.31 -13.62
C VAL A 225 9.79 -3.97 -14.25
N THR A 226 8.76 -3.31 -14.78
CA THR A 226 8.82 -1.97 -15.34
C THR A 226 8.12 -1.00 -14.38
N VAL A 227 8.82 0.02 -13.91
CA VAL A 227 8.23 1.10 -13.10
C VAL A 227 8.22 2.38 -13.93
N THR A 228 7.09 3.07 -13.94
CA THR A 228 7.00 4.41 -14.52
C THR A 228 7.03 5.46 -13.41
N LEU A 229 7.70 6.59 -13.64
CA LEU A 229 7.68 7.72 -12.72
C LEU A 229 7.47 9.03 -13.46
N CYS A 230 6.62 9.88 -12.89
CA CYS A 230 6.37 11.21 -13.41
C CYS A 230 7.42 12.18 -12.87
N VAL A 231 8.55 12.28 -13.57
CA VAL A 231 9.65 13.20 -13.23
C VAL A 231 10.08 13.98 -14.47
N ASP A 232 10.67 15.15 -14.29
CA ASP A 232 11.14 16.01 -15.37
C ASP A 232 12.52 15.65 -15.90
N ARG A 233 13.33 14.96 -15.09
CA ARG A 233 14.67 14.48 -15.43
C ARG A 233 15.01 13.24 -14.62
N ASP A 234 16.15 12.65 -14.95
CA ASP A 234 16.77 11.65 -14.11
C ASP A 234 17.39 12.32 -12.87
N TYR A 235 17.16 11.72 -11.70
CA TYR A 235 17.62 12.23 -10.41
C TYR A 235 18.66 11.28 -9.82
N ASN A 236 19.79 11.82 -9.40
CA ASN A 236 20.81 11.00 -8.76
C ASN A 236 20.38 10.66 -7.31
N PRO A 237 20.64 9.42 -6.83
CA PRO A 237 20.35 9.03 -5.45
C PRO A 237 21.01 9.93 -4.39
N ASP A 238 22.19 10.47 -4.68
CA ASP A 238 22.92 11.33 -3.73
C ASP A 238 22.53 12.82 -3.84
N GLU A 239 21.59 13.17 -4.74
CA GLU A 239 21.19 14.57 -4.95
C GLU A 239 20.21 15.04 -3.86
N PRO A 240 20.47 16.16 -3.17
CA PRO A 240 19.51 16.72 -2.23
C PRO A 240 18.26 17.23 -2.99
N LEU A 241 17.13 16.58 -2.76
CA LEU A 241 15.86 16.98 -3.34
C LEU A 241 15.24 18.16 -2.57
N ASN A 242 14.88 19.21 -3.29
CA ASN A 242 14.10 20.32 -2.72
C ASN A 242 12.64 19.89 -2.56
N GLU A 243 12.11 19.94 -1.34
CA GLU A 243 10.71 19.61 -1.00
C GLU A 243 9.68 20.46 -1.76
N LEU A 244 10.07 21.65 -2.23
CA LEU A 244 9.21 22.53 -3.04
C LEU A 244 9.20 22.16 -4.52
N ASN A 245 9.96 21.14 -4.96
CA ASN A 245 9.95 20.69 -6.33
C ASN A 245 8.60 20.01 -6.64
N PRO A 246 7.89 20.38 -7.73
CA PRO A 246 6.62 19.74 -8.13
C PRO A 246 6.73 18.22 -8.35
N PHE A 247 7.94 17.73 -8.66
CA PHE A 247 8.26 16.32 -8.86
C PHE A 247 8.88 15.66 -7.62
N TYR A 248 8.85 16.30 -6.45
CA TYR A 248 9.47 15.78 -5.23
C TYR A 248 8.95 14.37 -4.83
N PRO A 249 7.64 14.09 -4.74
CA PRO A 249 7.16 12.75 -4.37
C PRO A 249 7.66 11.63 -5.30
N PRO A 250 7.57 11.75 -6.64
CA PRO A 250 8.07 10.71 -7.54
C PRO A 250 9.60 10.67 -7.61
N ALA A 251 10.28 11.81 -7.52
CA ALA A 251 11.75 11.86 -7.47
C ALA A 251 12.30 11.16 -6.22
N ARG A 252 11.62 11.29 -5.07
CA ARG A 252 11.99 10.59 -3.83
C ARG A 252 11.92 9.06 -3.97
N SER A 253 11.12 8.54 -4.90
CA SER A 253 11.04 7.09 -5.15
C SER A 253 12.18 6.55 -6.02
N LEU A 254 13.01 7.43 -6.60
CA LEU A 254 14.23 7.07 -7.34
C LEU A 254 15.45 6.90 -6.43
N ILE A 255 15.37 7.44 -5.22
CA ILE A 255 16.47 7.55 -4.24
C ILE A 255 16.25 6.54 -3.12
#